data_AF-A0A7R8ZDQ7-F1
#
_entry.id   AF-A0A7R8ZDQ7-F1
#
_cell.length_a   1.000
_cell.length_b   1.000
_cell.length_c   1.000
_cell.angle_alpha   90.00
_cell.angle_beta   90.00
_cell.angle_gamma   90.00
#
_symmetry.space_group_name_H-M   'P 1'
#
loop_
_entity.id
_entity.type
_entity.pdbx_description
1 polymer ?
#
loop_
_entity_poly.entity_id
_entity_poly.type
_entity_poly.pdbx_seq_one_letter_code
_entity_poly.pdbx_strand_id
1 'polypeptide(L)'
;MLLEEMTRNVEKYSRDPLKGHSRHEKDIPHHLFKLKAATSSRDIRWHFLPRNFSRHKDNTTYLDWKTNVIWWRVEWIFPQGNNIKCVDERLGENVRIGSHVNKYLDPAVCDLSLREHLQFYQSAGLSGVHLMFKAEKVPKAGVWYYELDPALTLKENLAGKCVIEFPTVYVVLEHHKHLFETLDSDEEFEEYDIMSRDFPNKFNGTGRRGFPRTNRNGVVNRGTDKTNNFLFNHPDNSDSSDAEQNVKKPKLDIPPYHVLIKQHKMS
;
A
#
# COMPACT_ATOMS: atom_id res chain seq x y z
N MET A 1 16.97 2.68 39.86
CA MET A 1 16.70 3.73 38.86
C MET A 1 16.41 3.07 37.51
N LEU A 2 15.18 2.59 37.31
CA LEU A 2 14.78 1.94 36.04
C LEU A 2 14.31 2.99 35.01
N LEU A 3 13.65 4.05 35.50
CA LEU A 3 13.09 5.10 34.66
C LEU A 3 14.16 5.91 33.92
N GLU A 4 15.28 6.16 34.59
CA GLU A 4 16.44 6.87 34.03
C GLU A 4 17.19 6.04 32.98
N GLU A 5 17.19 4.71 33.12
CA GLU A 5 17.78 3.79 32.16
C GLU A 5 16.90 3.63 30.91
N MET A 6 15.59 3.68 31.07
CA MET A 6 14.62 3.71 29.97
C MET A 6 14.67 5.03 29.19
N THR A 7 14.71 6.19 29.86
CA THR A 7 14.86 7.49 29.17
C THR A 7 16.21 7.61 28.47
N ARG A 8 17.29 7.13 29.10
CA ARG A 8 18.62 7.11 28.47
C ARG A 8 18.67 6.22 27.22
N ASN A 9 18.00 5.08 27.22
CA ASN A 9 17.90 4.22 26.03
C ASN A 9 17.03 4.88 24.95
N VAL A 10 15.88 5.46 25.29
CA VAL A 10 15.02 6.19 24.33
C VAL A 10 15.77 7.36 23.70
N GLU A 11 16.53 8.12 24.48
CA GLU A 11 17.38 9.19 23.96
C GLU A 11 18.51 8.67 23.06
N LYS A 12 19.12 7.53 23.41
CA LYS A 12 20.11 6.83 22.55
C LYS A 12 19.50 6.44 21.20
N TYR A 13 18.29 5.88 21.22
CA TYR A 13 17.55 5.50 20.00
C TYR A 13 16.98 6.71 19.23
N SER A 14 16.80 7.86 19.88
CA SER A 14 16.35 9.10 19.24
C SER A 14 17.51 9.87 18.60
N ARG A 15 18.75 9.69 19.08
CA ARG A 15 19.97 10.37 18.59
C ARG A 15 20.80 9.53 17.62
N ASP A 16 20.31 8.36 17.21
CA ASP A 16 21.02 7.47 16.29
C ASP A 16 21.21 8.14 14.90
N PRO A 17 22.45 8.38 14.42
CA PRO A 17 22.72 8.95 13.10
C PRO A 17 22.14 8.12 11.95
N LEU A 18 21.90 6.82 12.17
CA LEU A 18 21.22 5.93 11.22
C LEU A 18 19.75 6.33 11.00
N LYS A 19 19.11 7.01 11.97
CA LYS A 19 17.75 7.55 11.81
C LYS A 19 17.70 8.81 10.94
N GLY A 20 18.80 9.57 10.87
CA GLY A 20 18.98 10.67 9.91
C GLY A 20 18.95 10.21 8.45
N HIS A 21 19.05 8.90 8.22
CA HIS A 21 18.98 8.26 6.91
C HIS A 21 17.56 7.80 6.55
N SER A 22 16.54 8.15 7.35
CA SER A 22 15.14 8.18 6.89
C SER A 22 14.87 9.31 5.87
N ARG A 23 15.93 9.78 5.20
CA ARG A 23 15.90 10.48 3.91
C ARG A 23 16.18 9.51 2.76
N HIS A 24 15.71 8.27 2.88
CA HIS A 24 15.89 7.21 1.88
C HIS A 24 15.21 7.48 0.54
N GLU A 25 14.42 8.55 0.42
CA GLU A 25 13.78 8.93 -0.83
C GLU A 25 14.76 9.52 -1.86
N LYS A 26 15.97 9.92 -1.45
CA LYS A 26 16.85 10.71 -2.33
C LYS A 26 17.69 9.93 -3.34
N ASP A 27 17.84 8.61 -3.21
CA ASP A 27 18.52 7.80 -4.23
C ASP A 27 17.88 6.40 -4.35
N ILE A 28 16.64 6.37 -4.83
CA ILE A 28 16.02 5.10 -5.26
C ILE A 28 16.86 4.57 -6.44
N PRO A 29 17.38 3.34 -6.38
CA PRO A 29 18.08 2.75 -7.51
C PRO A 29 17.30 2.92 -8.81
N HIS A 30 17.97 3.32 -9.89
CA HIS A 30 17.32 3.68 -11.15
C HIS A 30 16.37 2.60 -11.70
N HIS A 31 16.68 1.31 -11.49
CA HIS A 31 15.80 0.22 -11.89
C HIS A 31 14.48 0.18 -11.11
N LEU A 32 14.49 0.47 -9.80
CA LEU A 32 13.28 0.56 -8.97
C LEU A 32 12.47 1.82 -9.30
N PHE A 33 13.14 2.93 -9.62
CA PHE A 33 12.46 4.14 -10.11
C PHE A 33 11.69 3.87 -11.40
N LYS A 34 12.32 3.19 -12.37
CA LYS A 34 11.67 2.77 -13.61
C LYS A 34 10.52 1.79 -13.37
N LEU A 35 10.73 0.80 -12.49
CA LEU A 35 9.67 -0.15 -12.12
C LEU A 35 8.47 0.58 -11.49
N LYS A 36 8.71 1.53 -10.58
CA LYS A 36 7.66 2.36 -9.97
C LYS A 36 6.91 3.19 -11.01
N ALA A 37 7.61 3.80 -11.97
CA ALA A 37 6.98 4.54 -13.06
C ALA A 37 6.12 3.63 -13.95
N ALA A 38 6.61 2.41 -14.23
CA ALA A 38 5.91 1.42 -15.02
C ALA A 38 4.67 0.86 -14.30
N THR A 39 4.72 0.62 -13.00
CA THR A 39 3.53 0.19 -12.23
C THR A 39 2.51 1.33 -12.16
N SER A 40 2.93 2.57 -11.93
CA SER A 40 2.02 3.73 -11.95
C SER A 40 1.34 3.94 -13.30
N SER A 41 2.01 3.68 -14.43
CA SER A 41 1.36 3.77 -15.75
C SER A 41 0.35 2.66 -16.03
N ARG A 42 0.31 1.62 -15.19
CA ARG A 42 -0.65 0.50 -15.24
C ARG A 42 -1.75 0.65 -14.19
N ASP A 43 -1.82 1.81 -13.52
CA ASP A 43 -2.71 2.07 -12.39
C ASP A 43 -2.46 1.11 -11.19
N ILE A 44 -1.20 0.70 -10.97
CA ILE A 44 -0.82 -0.16 -9.84
C ILE A 44 -0.04 0.66 -8.82
N ARG A 45 -0.53 0.72 -7.58
CA ARG A 45 0.16 1.38 -6.47
C ARG A 45 1.22 0.45 -5.90
N TRP A 46 2.44 0.53 -6.44
CA TRP A 46 3.54 -0.32 -6.00
C TRP A 46 4.44 0.37 -4.95
N HIS A 47 4.72 -0.36 -3.87
CA HIS A 47 5.64 0.03 -2.82
C HIS A 47 6.74 -1.02 -2.64
N PHE A 48 7.99 -0.58 -2.53
CA PHE A 48 9.09 -1.45 -2.08
C PHE A 48 9.38 -1.20 -0.61
N LEU A 49 9.75 -2.26 0.09
CA LEU A 49 10.17 -2.26 1.48
C LEU A 49 11.68 -1.93 1.59
N PRO A 50 12.12 -1.48 2.77
CA PRO A 50 13.55 -1.34 3.06
C PRO A 50 14.32 -2.68 2.97
N ARG A 51 15.63 -2.59 2.68
CA ARG A 51 16.52 -3.75 2.41
C ARG A 51 16.62 -4.78 3.55
N ASN A 52 16.30 -4.39 4.78
CA ASN A 52 16.33 -5.28 5.95
C ASN A 52 15.12 -6.23 6.01
N PHE A 53 14.07 -6.01 5.22
CA PHE A 53 12.91 -6.90 5.17
C PHE A 53 13.20 -8.14 4.33
N SER A 54 12.88 -9.34 4.83
CA SER A 54 13.02 -10.59 4.06
C SER A 54 12.24 -10.54 2.75
N ARG A 55 11.02 -9.98 2.77
CA ARG A 55 10.21 -9.78 1.56
C ARG A 55 10.93 -8.96 0.48
N HIS A 56 11.76 -7.97 0.87
CA HIS A 56 12.57 -7.23 -0.10
C HIS A 56 13.67 -8.11 -0.70
N LYS A 57 14.35 -8.90 0.14
CA LYS A 57 15.42 -9.81 -0.30
C LYS A 57 14.91 -10.89 -1.25
N ASP A 58 13.69 -11.35 -1.03
CA ASP A 58 13.03 -12.36 -1.84
C ASP A 58 12.44 -11.79 -3.13
N ASN A 59 12.34 -10.46 -3.28
CA ASN A 59 11.70 -9.86 -4.44
C ASN A 59 12.54 -10.03 -5.71
N THR A 60 12.00 -10.76 -6.67
CA THR A 60 12.59 -10.95 -8.00
C THR A 60 11.83 -10.18 -9.09
N THR A 61 10.86 -9.33 -8.72
CA THR A 61 10.06 -8.53 -9.66
C THR A 61 10.94 -7.51 -10.38
N TYR A 62 10.86 -7.45 -11.71
CA TYR A 62 11.61 -6.48 -12.49
C TYR A 62 10.86 -6.04 -13.74
N LEU A 63 11.23 -4.87 -14.25
CA LEU A 63 10.76 -4.37 -15.55
C LEU A 63 11.76 -4.75 -16.63
N ASP A 64 11.31 -5.45 -17.68
CA ASP A 64 12.06 -5.57 -18.91
C ASP A 64 11.88 -4.30 -19.75
N TRP A 65 12.95 -3.50 -19.85
CA TRP A 65 12.88 -2.18 -20.50
C TRP A 65 12.74 -2.26 -22.02
N LYS A 66 13.11 -3.39 -22.64
CA LYS A 66 13.01 -3.55 -24.10
C LYS A 66 11.57 -3.79 -24.52
N THR A 67 10.88 -4.65 -23.78
CA THR A 67 9.48 -5.04 -24.05
C THR A 67 8.48 -4.18 -23.28
N ASN A 68 8.94 -3.41 -22.30
CA ASN A 68 8.11 -2.67 -21.35
C ASN A 68 7.10 -3.59 -20.65
N VAL A 69 7.53 -4.80 -20.27
CA VAL A 69 6.75 -5.81 -19.55
C VAL A 69 7.30 -5.97 -18.14
N ILE A 70 6.41 -5.94 -17.16
CA ILE A 70 6.78 -6.28 -15.78
C ILE A 70 6.70 -7.81 -15.64
N TRP A 71 7.81 -8.37 -15.17
CA TRP A 71 7.90 -9.75 -14.73
C TRP A 71 7.74 -9.76 -13.22
N TRP A 72 6.61 -10.30 -12.76
CA TRP A 72 6.25 -10.34 -11.36
C TRP A 72 6.79 -11.60 -10.69
N ARG A 73 7.32 -11.43 -9.48
CA ARG A 73 7.29 -12.51 -8.50
C ARG A 73 5.85 -12.64 -8.02
N VAL A 74 5.32 -13.85 -7.85
CA VAL A 74 4.01 -14.07 -7.24
C VAL A 74 4.14 -15.22 -6.24
N GLU A 75 3.55 -15.03 -5.06
CA GLU A 75 3.44 -16.10 -4.06
C GLU A 75 2.02 -16.63 -4.04
N TRP A 76 1.87 -17.93 -4.32
CA TRP A 76 0.63 -18.67 -4.25
C TRP A 76 0.56 -19.39 -2.91
N ILE A 77 -0.51 -19.16 -2.16
CA ILE A 77 -0.77 -19.82 -0.90
C ILE A 77 -2.00 -20.71 -1.07
N PHE A 78 -1.89 -21.98 -0.66
CA PHE A 78 -2.98 -22.96 -0.68
C PHE A 78 -3.37 -23.27 0.77
N PRO A 79 -4.33 -22.55 1.37
CA PRO A 79 -4.64 -22.69 2.80
C PRO A 79 -5.16 -24.07 3.16
N GLN A 80 -6.02 -24.64 2.32
CA GLN A 80 -6.64 -25.94 2.53
C GLN A 80 -5.66 -27.11 2.21
N GLY A 81 -4.54 -26.81 1.53
CA GLY A 81 -3.45 -27.75 1.30
C GLY A 81 -2.33 -27.57 2.31
N ASN A 82 -2.64 -27.54 3.61
CA ASN A 82 -1.68 -27.35 4.70
C ASN A 82 -0.85 -26.05 4.61
N ASN A 83 -1.47 -24.96 4.14
CA ASN A 83 -0.80 -23.67 3.92
C ASN A 83 0.47 -23.75 3.05
N ILE A 84 0.46 -24.64 2.04
CA ILE A 84 1.56 -24.72 1.10
C ILE A 84 1.77 -23.38 0.39
N LYS A 85 3.03 -23.00 0.29
CA LYS A 85 3.49 -21.81 -0.41
C LYS A 85 4.24 -22.23 -1.67
N CYS A 86 3.70 -21.88 -2.82
CA CYS A 86 4.39 -21.99 -4.11
C CYS A 86 4.82 -20.59 -4.56
N VAL A 87 6.00 -20.50 -5.16
CA VAL A 87 6.57 -19.23 -5.56
C VAL A 87 6.91 -19.29 -7.03
N ASP A 88 6.50 -18.26 -7.74
CA ASP A 88 6.94 -18.03 -9.10
C ASP A 88 7.70 -16.72 -9.21
N GLU A 89 8.86 -16.77 -9.85
CA GLU A 89 9.76 -15.62 -9.88
C GLU A 89 9.62 -14.75 -11.13
N ARG A 90 8.98 -15.27 -12.19
CA ARG A 90 8.92 -14.64 -13.52
C ARG A 90 7.56 -14.81 -14.20
N LEU A 91 6.50 -14.26 -13.58
CA LEU A 91 5.20 -14.16 -14.24
C LEU A 91 5.13 -12.96 -15.17
N GLY A 92 4.83 -13.21 -16.44
CA GLY A 92 4.50 -12.13 -17.37
C GLY A 92 3.15 -11.52 -17.03
N GLU A 93 3.10 -10.19 -16.93
CA GLU A 93 1.86 -9.47 -16.55
C GLU A 93 0.74 -9.54 -17.60
N ASN A 94 1.06 -9.79 -18.87
CA ASN A 94 0.11 -9.83 -19.99
C ASN A 94 -0.55 -11.21 -20.17
N VAL A 95 -0.23 -12.18 -19.32
CA VAL A 95 -0.81 -13.52 -19.35
C VAL A 95 -1.95 -13.59 -18.32
N ARG A 96 -2.99 -14.37 -18.64
CA ARG A 96 -4.12 -14.61 -17.75
C ARG A 96 -3.66 -15.21 -16.43
N ILE A 97 -4.18 -14.69 -15.33
CA ILE A 97 -3.82 -15.20 -14.01
C ILE A 97 -4.27 -16.66 -13.82
N GLY A 98 -5.41 -17.04 -14.43
CA GLY A 98 -5.89 -18.42 -14.47
C GLY A 98 -4.88 -19.38 -15.11
N SER A 99 -4.21 -18.96 -16.20
CA SER A 99 -3.18 -19.77 -16.85
C SER A 99 -1.94 -19.99 -15.95
N HIS A 100 -1.59 -18.98 -15.15
CA HIS A 100 -0.45 -19.09 -14.23
C HIS A 100 -0.71 -20.05 -13.08
N VAL A 101 -1.90 -19.99 -12.46
CA VAL A 101 -2.26 -20.90 -11.37
C VAL A 101 -2.56 -22.32 -11.86
N ASN A 102 -3.00 -22.48 -13.12
CA ASN A 102 -3.40 -23.77 -13.67
C ASN A 102 -2.29 -24.83 -13.61
N LYS A 103 -1.01 -24.46 -13.61
CA LYS A 103 0.08 -25.42 -13.46
C LYS A 103 0.10 -26.15 -12.11
N TYR A 104 -0.52 -25.58 -11.08
CA TYR A 104 -0.69 -26.22 -9.78
C TYR A 104 -2.01 -27.01 -9.70
N LEU A 105 -3.02 -26.57 -10.47
CA LEU A 105 -4.35 -27.19 -10.50
C LEU A 105 -4.44 -28.37 -11.48
N ASP A 106 -3.59 -28.42 -12.51
CA ASP A 106 -3.58 -29.53 -13.46
C ASP A 106 -2.71 -30.68 -12.93
N PRO A 107 -3.28 -31.86 -12.61
CA PRO A 107 -2.50 -33.00 -12.17
C PRO A 107 -1.44 -33.44 -13.17
N ALA A 108 -1.60 -33.20 -14.48
CA ALA A 108 -0.63 -33.62 -15.49
C ALA A 108 0.66 -32.79 -15.41
N VAL A 109 0.53 -31.50 -15.08
CA VAL A 109 1.63 -30.52 -15.07
C VAL A 109 2.21 -30.32 -13.67
N CYS A 110 1.41 -30.50 -12.62
CA CYS A 110 1.81 -30.24 -11.24
C CYS A 110 2.92 -31.19 -10.76
N ASP A 111 3.86 -30.67 -9.98
CA ASP A 111 4.94 -31.42 -9.35
C ASP A 111 4.41 -32.52 -8.43
N LEU A 112 4.98 -33.73 -8.52
CA LEU A 112 4.54 -34.91 -7.77
C LEU A 112 4.49 -34.69 -6.25
N SER A 113 5.41 -33.91 -5.69
CA SER A 113 5.46 -33.59 -4.25
C SER A 113 4.29 -32.72 -3.78
N LEU A 114 3.71 -31.93 -4.68
CA LEU A 114 2.59 -31.03 -4.39
C LEU A 114 1.24 -31.71 -4.62
N ARG A 115 1.17 -32.76 -5.46
CA ARG A 115 -0.09 -33.40 -5.86
C ARG A 115 -0.91 -33.93 -4.70
N GLU A 116 -0.26 -34.56 -3.72
CA GLU A 116 -0.96 -35.11 -2.54
C GLU A 116 -1.70 -34.01 -1.78
N HIS A 117 -1.02 -32.88 -1.55
CA HIS A 117 -1.58 -31.76 -0.80
C HIS A 117 -2.56 -30.91 -1.61
N LEU A 118 -2.42 -30.91 -2.94
CA LEU A 118 -3.26 -30.13 -3.85
C LEU A 118 -4.39 -30.94 -4.48
N GLN A 119 -4.59 -32.20 -4.10
CA GLN A 119 -5.57 -33.11 -4.73
C GLN A 119 -6.99 -32.53 -4.80
N PHE A 120 -7.43 -31.85 -3.73
CA PHE A 120 -8.75 -31.22 -3.69
C PHE A 120 -8.86 -30.05 -4.68
N TYR A 121 -7.81 -29.25 -4.81
CA TYR A 121 -7.74 -28.15 -5.78
C TYR A 121 -7.69 -28.68 -7.20
N GLN A 122 -6.96 -29.77 -7.42
CA GLN A 122 -6.85 -30.41 -8.73
C GLN A 122 -8.17 -31.01 -9.19
N SER A 123 -8.93 -31.59 -8.26
CA SER A 123 -10.27 -32.12 -8.52
C SER A 123 -11.30 -31.01 -8.80
N ALA A 124 -11.17 -29.88 -8.10
CA ALA A 124 -12.03 -28.70 -8.29
C ALA A 124 -11.73 -27.96 -9.60
N GLY A 125 -10.48 -28.01 -10.06
CA GLY A 125 -10.00 -27.27 -11.23
C GLY A 125 -10.10 -25.75 -11.05
N LEU A 126 -9.93 -25.01 -12.15
CA LEU A 126 -9.95 -23.55 -12.11
C LEU A 126 -11.34 -22.97 -11.74
N SER A 127 -12.42 -23.65 -12.08
CA SER A 127 -13.79 -23.20 -11.82
C SER A 127 -14.22 -23.36 -10.35
N GLY A 128 -13.59 -24.25 -9.60
CA GLY A 128 -13.93 -24.51 -8.19
C GLY A 128 -13.01 -23.80 -7.20
N VAL A 129 -12.20 -22.84 -7.67
CA VAL A 129 -11.28 -22.06 -6.85
C VAL A 129 -11.46 -20.57 -7.07
N HIS A 130 -11.25 -19.80 -6.01
CA HIS A 130 -11.18 -18.35 -6.00
C HIS A 130 -9.76 -17.88 -5.76
N LEU A 131 -9.37 -16.81 -6.43
CA LEU A 131 -8.05 -16.21 -6.29
C LEU A 131 -8.18 -14.95 -5.45
N MET A 132 -7.69 -14.99 -4.21
CA MET A 132 -7.80 -13.91 -3.24
C MET A 132 -6.46 -13.21 -3.08
N PHE A 133 -6.31 -12.01 -3.65
CA PHE A 133 -5.14 -11.19 -3.47
C PHE A 133 -5.21 -10.43 -2.15
N LYS A 134 -4.21 -10.62 -1.28
CA LYS A 134 -4.18 -9.96 0.02
C LYS A 134 -4.05 -8.44 -0.14
N ALA A 135 -5.03 -7.69 0.35
CA ALA A 135 -4.99 -6.23 0.41
C ALA A 135 -4.05 -5.79 1.54
N GLU A 136 -3.01 -5.07 1.19
CA GLU A 136 -2.01 -4.56 2.13
C GLU A 136 -2.20 -3.04 2.29
N LYS A 137 -2.00 -2.54 3.52
CA LYS A 137 -2.24 -1.14 3.96
C LYS A 137 -3.70 -0.70 4.15
N VAL A 138 -4.64 -1.64 4.22
CA VAL A 138 -6.02 -1.32 4.62
C VAL A 138 -6.03 -0.96 6.13
N PRO A 139 -6.48 0.24 6.53
CA PRO A 139 -6.41 0.72 7.91
C PRO A 139 -7.42 0.07 8.86
N LYS A 140 -8.41 -0.69 8.34
CA LYS A 140 -9.39 -1.44 9.12
C LYS A 140 -8.71 -2.62 9.85
N ALA A 141 -9.13 -2.90 11.08
CA ALA A 141 -8.63 -4.01 11.89
C ALA A 141 -9.07 -5.37 11.30
N GLY A 142 -8.33 -5.89 10.33
CA GLY A 142 -8.63 -7.15 9.66
C GLY A 142 -7.68 -7.42 8.50
N VAL A 143 -7.66 -8.65 8.00
CA VAL A 143 -6.97 -8.99 6.75
C VAL A 143 -8.02 -9.04 5.64
N TRP A 144 -7.88 -8.13 4.70
CA TRP A 144 -8.80 -7.98 3.59
C TRP A 144 -8.20 -8.56 2.32
N TYR A 145 -9.07 -8.96 1.39
CA TYR A 145 -8.69 -9.56 0.13
C TYR A 145 -9.43 -8.91 -1.03
N TYR A 146 -8.79 -8.83 -2.19
CA TYR A 146 -9.47 -8.59 -3.46
C TYR A 146 -9.65 -9.91 -4.16
N GLU A 147 -10.85 -10.16 -4.65
CA GLU A 147 -11.10 -11.27 -5.56
C GLU A 147 -10.53 -10.95 -6.94
N LEU A 148 -9.70 -11.85 -7.46
CA LEU A 148 -9.11 -11.74 -8.79
C LEU A 148 -9.89 -12.60 -9.78
N ASP A 149 -10.10 -12.08 -10.98
CA ASP A 149 -10.76 -12.80 -12.08
C ASP A 149 -9.73 -13.67 -12.85
N PRO A 150 -9.88 -15.00 -12.87
CA PRO A 150 -9.01 -15.90 -13.63
C PRO A 150 -8.95 -15.63 -15.13
N ALA A 151 -9.99 -15.03 -15.71
CA ALA A 151 -10.10 -14.73 -17.14
C ALA A 151 -9.27 -13.51 -17.56
N LEU A 152 -8.98 -12.60 -16.62
CA LEU A 152 -8.20 -11.39 -16.84
C LEU A 152 -6.70 -11.64 -16.71
N THR A 153 -5.92 -10.76 -17.34
CA THR A 153 -4.46 -10.74 -17.21
C THR A 153 -4.06 -10.34 -15.79
N LEU A 154 -2.82 -10.68 -15.41
CA LEU A 154 -2.28 -10.25 -14.12
C LEU A 154 -2.24 -8.71 -14.02
N LYS A 155 -1.92 -8.02 -15.11
CA LYS A 155 -1.94 -6.55 -15.19
C LYS A 155 -3.32 -5.97 -14.89
N GLU A 156 -4.36 -6.47 -15.55
CA GLU A 156 -5.74 -5.99 -15.36
C GLU A 156 -6.24 -6.27 -13.93
N ASN A 157 -5.94 -7.46 -13.41
CA ASN A 157 -6.30 -7.82 -12.04
C ASN A 157 -5.65 -6.92 -10.99
N LEU A 158 -4.40 -6.49 -11.20
CA LEU A 158 -3.69 -5.64 -10.24
C LEU A 158 -3.99 -4.14 -10.39
N ALA A 159 -4.66 -3.72 -11.47
CA ALA A 159 -5.04 -2.33 -11.67
C ALA A 159 -5.97 -1.82 -10.54
N GLY A 160 -5.75 -0.58 -10.12
CA GLY A 160 -6.38 0.08 -8.96
C GLY A 160 -5.83 -0.35 -7.58
N LYS A 161 -5.06 -1.46 -7.51
CA LYS A 161 -4.71 -2.11 -6.25
C LYS A 161 -3.32 -1.72 -5.76
N CYS A 162 -3.10 -1.92 -4.46
CA CYS A 162 -1.81 -1.70 -3.80
C CYS A 162 -1.02 -3.00 -3.68
N VAL A 163 0.23 -3.00 -4.14
CA VAL A 163 1.15 -4.15 -4.07
C VAL A 163 2.41 -3.73 -3.31
N ILE A 164 2.75 -4.45 -2.23
CA ILE A 164 4.04 -4.27 -1.54
C ILE A 164 5.01 -5.37 -1.96
N GLU A 165 6.09 -4.96 -2.61
CA GLU A 165 7.12 -5.78 -3.27
C GLU A 165 6.59 -6.63 -4.43
N PHE A 166 5.76 -7.61 -4.12
CA PHE A 166 5.16 -8.56 -5.05
C PHE A 166 3.79 -9.02 -4.51
N PRO A 167 2.85 -9.47 -5.36
CA PRO A 167 1.55 -9.94 -4.90
C PRO A 167 1.63 -11.30 -4.18
N THR A 168 0.79 -11.45 -3.16
CA THR A 168 0.53 -12.72 -2.47
C THR A 168 -0.92 -13.11 -2.69
N VAL A 169 -1.13 -14.21 -3.41
CA VAL A 169 -2.45 -14.68 -3.86
C VAL A 169 -2.79 -15.99 -3.15
N TYR A 170 -3.94 -16.01 -2.49
CA TYR A 170 -4.48 -17.17 -1.83
C TYR A 170 -5.42 -17.89 -2.81
N VAL A 171 -5.14 -19.17 -3.05
CA VAL A 171 -6.00 -20.04 -3.86
C VAL A 171 -6.94 -20.76 -2.90
N VAL A 172 -8.21 -20.41 -2.94
CA VAL A 172 -9.22 -20.83 -1.97
C VAL A 172 -10.28 -21.67 -2.67
N LEU A 173 -10.60 -22.84 -2.14
CA LEU A 173 -11.71 -23.66 -2.65
C LEU A 173 -13.05 -22.92 -2.46
N GLU A 174 -14.00 -23.08 -3.40
CA GLU A 174 -15.35 -22.50 -3.37
C GLU A 174 -15.99 -22.55 -1.97
N HIS A 175 -16.04 -23.74 -1.36
CA HIS A 175 -16.68 -23.95 -0.07
C HIS A 175 -16.02 -23.22 1.11
N HIS A 176 -14.78 -22.76 0.94
CA HIS A 176 -14.02 -22.02 1.96
C HIS A 176 -13.94 -20.51 1.67
N LYS A 177 -14.57 -20.02 0.60
CA LYS A 177 -14.57 -18.60 0.23
C LYS A 177 -15.06 -17.70 1.37
N HIS A 178 -16.09 -18.14 2.10
CA HIS A 178 -16.70 -17.39 3.20
C HIS A 178 -15.76 -17.09 4.38
N LEU A 179 -14.60 -17.75 4.46
CA LEU A 179 -13.58 -17.49 5.48
C LEU A 179 -12.70 -16.26 5.15
N PHE A 180 -12.86 -15.67 3.96
CA PHE A 180 -12.06 -14.56 3.47
C PHE A 180 -12.95 -13.32 3.29
N GLU A 181 -12.64 -12.26 4.05
CA GLU A 181 -13.31 -10.97 3.91
C GLU A 181 -12.81 -10.26 2.64
N THR A 182 -13.73 -9.94 1.73
CA THR A 182 -13.42 -9.30 0.45
C THR A 182 -13.72 -7.81 0.50
N LEU A 183 -12.87 -7.01 -0.16
CA LEU A 183 -13.14 -5.60 -0.43
C LEU A 183 -13.77 -5.49 -1.81
N ASP A 184 -14.90 -4.79 -1.86
CA ASP A 184 -15.36 -4.22 -3.12
C ASP A 184 -14.45 -3.05 -3.50
N SER A 185 -14.13 -2.92 -4.79
CA SER A 185 -13.14 -1.97 -5.32
C SER A 185 -13.37 -0.50 -4.94
N ASP A 186 -14.57 -0.17 -4.44
CA ASP A 186 -15.03 1.19 -4.21
C ASP A 186 -14.81 1.65 -2.77
N GLU A 187 -14.54 0.74 -1.83
CA GLU A 187 -14.35 1.08 -0.41
C GLU A 187 -12.93 1.58 -0.07
N GLU A 188 -11.98 1.50 -1.01
CA GLU A 188 -10.58 1.85 -0.74
C GLU A 188 -10.23 3.34 -0.85
N PHE A 189 -11.16 4.17 -1.30
CA PHE A 189 -10.82 5.52 -1.74
C PHE A 189 -10.83 6.60 -0.65
N GLU A 190 -11.49 6.40 0.49
CA GLU A 190 -11.76 7.52 1.40
C GLU A 190 -10.63 7.85 2.40
N GLU A 191 -9.70 6.93 2.68
CA GLU A 191 -8.80 7.13 3.83
C GLU A 191 -7.33 7.44 3.46
N TYR A 192 -6.90 7.11 2.23
CA TYR A 192 -5.53 7.43 1.77
C TYR A 192 -5.31 8.93 1.53
N ASP A 193 -6.39 9.68 1.24
CA ASP A 193 -6.29 11.13 1.04
C ASP A 193 -6.09 11.90 2.35
N ILE A 194 -6.33 11.27 3.51
CA ILE A 194 -6.11 11.86 4.83
C ILE A 194 -4.61 11.80 5.19
N MET A 195 -3.96 10.64 4.98
CA MET A 195 -2.52 10.50 5.29
C MET A 195 -1.60 11.26 4.32
N SER A 196 -2.03 11.54 3.09
CA SER A 196 -1.26 12.29 2.10
C SER A 196 -1.32 13.81 2.31
N ARG A 197 -2.38 14.33 2.94
CA ARG A 197 -2.57 15.77 3.23
C ARG A 197 -1.67 16.31 4.35
N ASP A 198 -1.22 15.45 5.26
CA ASP A 198 -0.37 15.85 6.40
C ASP A 198 1.13 16.01 6.04
N PHE A 199 1.53 15.73 4.80
CA PHE A 199 2.87 16.02 4.29
C PHE A 199 2.80 17.18 3.28
N PRO A 200 3.07 18.44 3.68
CA PRO A 200 3.08 19.55 2.75
C PRO A 200 4.16 19.34 1.69
N ASN A 201 3.72 19.16 0.45
CA ASN A 201 4.56 19.05 -0.74
C ASN A 201 5.25 20.40 -1.01
N LYS A 202 6.35 20.67 -0.29
CA LYS A 202 7.22 21.84 -0.54
C LYS A 202 8.16 21.58 -1.71
N PHE A 203 7.59 21.44 -2.91
CA PHE A 203 8.33 21.60 -4.16
C PHE A 203 7.65 22.69 -4.99
N ASN A 204 8.03 23.93 -4.71
CA ASN A 204 7.98 24.98 -5.72
C ASN A 204 9.21 25.89 -5.59
N GLY A 205 10.02 25.88 -6.65
CA GLY A 205 10.85 27.02 -7.05
C GLY A 205 12.35 26.93 -6.75
N THR A 206 13.13 26.26 -7.61
CA THR A 206 14.45 26.79 -8.00
C THR A 206 14.82 26.38 -9.44
N GLY A 207 15.07 27.40 -10.29
CA GLY A 207 16.13 27.36 -11.30
C GLY A 207 15.88 26.67 -12.65
N ARG A 208 15.01 27.22 -13.51
CA ARG A 208 15.13 26.97 -14.96
C ARG A 208 16.31 27.76 -15.52
N ARG A 209 17.46 27.09 -15.74
CA ARG A 209 18.54 27.59 -16.60
C ARG A 209 18.10 27.49 -18.07
N GLY A 210 18.39 28.55 -18.81
CA GLY A 210 17.87 28.82 -20.14
C GLY A 210 18.45 27.95 -21.26
N PHE A 211 17.62 27.77 -22.29
CA PHE A 211 18.04 27.49 -23.66
C PHE A 211 17.66 28.70 -24.52
N PRO A 212 18.55 29.21 -25.40
CA PRO A 212 18.27 30.42 -26.17
C PRO A 212 17.31 30.12 -27.31
N ARG A 213 16.20 30.87 -27.38
CA ARG A 213 15.36 30.93 -28.58
C ARG A 213 15.65 32.21 -29.35
N THR A 214 15.92 32.01 -30.62
CA THR A 214 16.22 33.00 -31.64
C THR A 214 15.06 33.96 -31.87
N ASN A 215 15.46 35.17 -32.24
CA ASN A 215 14.69 36.39 -32.33
C ASN A 215 13.80 36.44 -33.59
N ARG A 216 12.55 36.91 -33.45
CA ARG A 216 11.82 37.63 -34.52
C ARG A 216 10.78 38.57 -33.91
N ASN A 217 11.24 39.82 -33.74
CA ASN A 217 10.58 41.12 -33.91
C ASN A 217 9.05 41.20 -33.79
N GLY A 218 8.57 42.09 -32.90
CA GLY A 218 7.19 42.57 -32.95
C GLY A 218 6.72 43.48 -31.82
N VAL A 219 7.39 44.62 -31.65
CA VAL A 219 6.84 45.89 -31.10
C VAL A 219 6.65 46.04 -29.58
N VAL A 220 7.28 47.12 -29.13
CA VAL A 220 7.44 47.71 -27.81
C VAL A 220 6.18 48.45 -27.37
N ASN A 221 5.83 48.37 -26.08
CA ASN A 221 5.44 49.57 -25.34
C ASN A 221 5.90 49.50 -23.88
N ARG A 222 6.50 50.62 -23.43
CA ARG A 222 7.19 50.84 -22.16
C ARG A 222 6.22 51.27 -21.05
N GLY A 223 6.61 51.02 -19.80
CA GLY A 223 6.09 51.68 -18.59
C GLY A 223 6.39 50.85 -17.33
N THR A 224 7.65 50.87 -16.84
CA THR A 224 8.08 51.52 -15.56
C THR A 224 7.49 50.87 -14.30
N ASP A 225 8.27 49.97 -13.68
CA ASP A 225 8.91 50.15 -12.35
C ASP A 225 7.98 49.81 -11.17
N LYS A 226 8.18 48.63 -10.56
CA LYS A 226 8.88 48.45 -9.27
C LYS A 226 8.27 49.28 -8.14
N THR A 227 7.64 48.61 -7.17
CA THR A 227 8.29 48.26 -5.89
C THR A 227 7.30 47.69 -4.87
N ASN A 228 7.85 46.80 -4.04
CA ASN A 228 7.56 46.54 -2.63
C ASN A 228 6.44 45.58 -2.18
N ASN A 229 6.94 44.47 -1.64
CA ASN A 229 6.38 43.65 -0.58
C ASN A 229 5.74 44.47 0.54
N PHE A 230 4.59 44.00 1.04
CA PHE A 230 4.17 44.25 2.41
C PHE A 230 3.71 42.95 3.08
N LEU A 231 4.46 42.60 4.12
CA LEU A 231 4.15 41.65 5.18
C LEU A 231 3.64 42.50 6.37
N PHE A 232 2.57 42.06 7.04
CA PHE A 232 2.03 42.50 8.36
C PHE A 232 1.41 43.90 8.52
N ASN A 233 0.12 43.91 8.93
CA ASN A 233 -0.49 44.67 10.06
C ASN A 233 -2.04 44.57 9.95
N HIS A 234 -2.73 43.89 10.90
CA HIS A 234 -3.43 44.41 12.11
C HIS A 234 -4.83 45.03 11.81
N PRO A 235 -5.77 45.24 12.78
CA PRO A 235 -6.00 44.70 14.14
C PRO A 235 -7.51 44.35 14.44
N ASP A 236 -7.80 44.11 15.72
CA ASP A 236 -9.03 43.61 16.38
C ASP A 236 -10.35 44.43 16.33
N ASN A 237 -11.44 43.69 16.66
CA ASN A 237 -12.66 44.01 17.44
C ASN A 237 -13.85 44.81 16.86
N SER A 238 -15.03 44.14 16.78
CA SER A 238 -16.21 44.42 17.65
C SER A 238 -17.39 43.44 17.44
N ASP A 239 -17.72 42.75 18.55
CA ASP A 239 -19.01 42.31 19.10
C ASP A 239 -20.29 42.15 18.23
N SER A 240 -20.89 40.94 18.28
CA SER A 240 -22.35 40.73 18.30
C SER A 240 -22.67 39.29 18.74
N SER A 241 -23.72 39.19 19.55
CA SER A 241 -24.13 38.09 20.42
C SER A 241 -24.92 36.94 19.76
N ASP A 242 -25.03 35.86 20.54
CA ASP A 242 -26.10 34.84 20.62
C ASP A 242 -26.19 33.72 19.57
N ALA A 243 -25.76 32.50 19.96
CA ALA A 243 -26.66 31.36 20.23
C ALA A 243 -25.87 30.05 20.40
N GLU A 244 -25.61 29.64 21.64
CA GLU A 244 -25.14 28.29 21.98
C GLU A 244 -26.29 27.26 21.81
N GLN A 245 -26.10 26.28 20.93
CA GLN A 245 -26.85 25.03 20.98
C GLN A 245 -26.06 23.96 21.74
N ASN A 246 -26.58 23.68 22.93
CA ASN A 246 -26.05 22.81 23.96
C ASN A 246 -26.46 21.35 23.68
N VAL A 247 -25.58 20.54 23.07
CA VAL A 247 -25.80 19.09 22.94
C VAL A 247 -25.10 18.36 24.09
N LYS A 248 -25.87 18.03 25.13
CA LYS A 248 -25.44 17.19 26.26
C LYS A 248 -25.10 15.77 25.78
N LYS A 249 -23.84 15.37 25.90
CA LYS A 249 -23.45 13.95 25.83
C LYS A 249 -23.93 13.23 27.10
N PRO A 250 -24.52 12.02 27.02
CA PRO A 250 -24.92 11.27 28.21
C PRO A 250 -23.68 10.83 28.99
N LYS A 251 -23.67 11.10 30.30
CA LYS A 251 -22.68 10.54 31.24
C LYS A 251 -22.98 9.05 31.41
N LEU A 252 -22.09 8.18 30.93
CA LEU A 252 -22.08 6.78 31.36
C LEU A 252 -21.50 6.71 32.78
N ASP A 253 -22.32 6.27 33.72
CA ASP A 253 -21.93 6.09 35.12
C ASP A 253 -21.37 4.66 35.28
N ILE A 254 -20.09 4.50 34.96
CA ILE A 254 -19.39 3.21 35.05
C ILE A 254 -18.76 3.11 36.45
N PRO A 255 -19.18 2.16 37.29
CA PRO A 255 -18.59 2.00 38.62
C PRO A 255 -17.12 1.57 38.52
N PRO A 256 -16.28 2.02 39.47
CA PRO A 256 -14.84 1.78 39.42
C PRO A 256 -14.51 0.29 39.52
N TYR A 257 -13.48 -0.12 38.77
CA TYR A 257 -13.06 -1.50 38.50
C TYR A 257 -13.00 -2.44 39.72
N HIS A 258 -12.66 -1.92 40.89
CA HIS A 258 -12.58 -2.70 42.13
C HIS A 258 -13.95 -3.22 42.63
N VAL A 259 -15.06 -2.61 42.20
CA VAL A 259 -16.43 -3.05 42.54
C VAL A 259 -16.84 -4.27 41.70
N LEU A 260 -16.45 -4.31 40.42
CA LEU A 260 -16.78 -5.40 39.50
C LEU A 260 -16.10 -6.72 39.89
N ILE A 261 -14.89 -6.66 40.46
CA ILE A 261 -14.13 -7.85 40.85
C ILE A 261 -14.73 -8.56 42.08
N LYS A 262 -15.48 -7.84 42.93
CA LYS A 262 -16.10 -8.45 44.13
C LYS A 262 -17.31 -9.32 43.79
N GLN A 263 -17.97 -9.10 42.64
CA GLN A 263 -19.13 -9.90 42.23
C GLN A 263 -18.76 -11.25 41.61
N HIS A 264 -17.49 -11.47 41.22
CA HIS A 264 -17.01 -12.75 40.67
C HIS A 264 -16.43 -13.71 41.72
N LYS A 265 -16.43 -13.34 43.01
CA LYS A 265 -15.95 -14.22 44.10
C LYS A 265 -17.06 -14.75 45.02
N MET A 266 -18.32 -14.60 44.65
CA MET A 266 -19.46 -15.26 45.32
C MET A 266 -20.39 -15.93 44.30
N SER A 267 -19.83 -16.77 43.42
CA SER A 267 -20.57 -17.80 42.73
C SER A 267 -19.83 -19.12 42.78
#